data_AF-A0A227J7K1-F1
#
_entry.id   AF-A0A227J7K1-F1
#
_cell.length_a   1.000
_cell.length_b   1.000
_cell.length_c   1.000
_cell.angle_alpha   90.00
_cell.angle_beta   90.00
_cell.angle_gamma   90.00
#
_symmetry.space_group_name_H-M   'P 1'
#
loop_
_entity.id
_entity.type
_entity.pdbx_description
1 polymer ?
#
loop_
_entity_poly.entity_id
_entity_poly.type
_entity_poly.pdbx_seq_one_letter_code
_entity_poly.pdbx_strand_id
1 'polypeptide(L)'
;PLAIFLGQVTAALVAGNTVVAKPAEQTSLIAARAIDLMLEAGFPAGVIQLLPGRGGEIGHALTSHDAIAGVAFTGSTATAQRINVTLAERTAKPVPFIAETGGQNAMIVDSTALPEQVVRDVIRSAFASAGQRCSAL
;
A
#
# COMPACT_ATOMS: atom_id res chain seq x y z
N PRO A 1 -0.08 -7.09 6.04
CA PRO A 1 -1.14 -7.07 4.99
C PRO A 1 -2.41 -6.30 5.37
N LEU A 2 -2.82 -6.27 6.65
CA LEU A 2 -4.05 -5.58 7.07
C LEU A 2 -3.89 -4.07 7.26
N ALA A 3 -2.84 -3.63 7.97
CA ALA A 3 -2.73 -2.24 8.43
C ALA A 3 -2.64 -1.21 7.28
N ILE A 4 -1.74 -1.42 6.31
CA ILE A 4 -1.59 -0.53 5.15
C ILE A 4 -2.85 -0.53 4.29
N PHE A 5 -3.44 -1.71 4.09
CA PHE A 5 -4.69 -1.86 3.35
C PHE A 5 -5.81 -1.02 3.96
N LEU A 6 -6.07 -1.19 5.27
CA LEU A 6 -7.08 -0.39 5.97
C LEU A 6 -6.73 1.10 5.92
N GLY A 7 -5.48 1.48 6.21
CA GLY A 7 -5.06 2.87 6.23
C GLY A 7 -5.38 3.63 4.94
N GLN A 8 -5.00 3.06 3.79
CA GLN A 8 -5.29 3.65 2.48
C GLN A 8 -6.79 3.70 2.18
N VAL A 9 -7.50 2.60 2.43
CA VAL A 9 -8.94 2.50 2.17
C VAL A 9 -9.71 3.50 3.03
N THR A 10 -9.46 3.55 4.34
CA THR A 10 -10.16 4.45 5.26
C THR A 10 -9.82 5.92 5.01
N ALA A 11 -8.58 6.23 4.61
CA ALA A 11 -8.19 7.61 4.28
C ALA A 11 -8.95 8.14 3.05
N ALA A 12 -9.11 7.31 2.01
CA ALA A 12 -9.90 7.68 0.84
C ALA A 12 -11.39 7.85 1.18
N LEU A 13 -11.94 6.93 1.99
CA LEU A 13 -13.35 6.94 2.39
C LEU A 13 -13.70 8.16 3.26
N VAL A 14 -12.89 8.48 4.26
CA VAL A 14 -13.15 9.64 5.15
C VAL A 14 -13.02 10.97 4.40
N ALA A 15 -12.24 11.00 3.32
CA ALA A 15 -12.17 12.13 2.40
C ALA A 15 -13.36 12.20 1.40
N GLY A 16 -14.35 11.30 1.52
CA GLY A 16 -15.56 11.30 0.72
C GLY A 16 -15.48 10.55 -0.61
N ASN A 17 -14.44 9.72 -0.83
CA ASN A 17 -14.27 8.96 -2.07
C ASN A 17 -14.83 7.54 -1.92
N THR A 18 -15.38 6.98 -2.99
CA THR A 18 -15.60 5.52 -3.10
C THR A 18 -14.29 4.82 -3.45
N VAL A 19 -14.12 3.57 -3.02
CA VAL A 19 -12.85 2.84 -3.15
C VAL A 19 -13.03 1.51 -3.88
N VAL A 20 -12.21 1.30 -4.92
CA VAL A 20 -11.93 -0.04 -5.45
C VAL A 20 -10.62 -0.52 -4.84
N ALA A 21 -10.71 -1.48 -3.91
CA ALA A 21 -9.58 -1.97 -3.13
C ALA A 21 -8.99 -3.24 -3.76
N LYS A 22 -7.77 -3.13 -4.30
CA LYS A 22 -7.03 -4.26 -4.89
C LYS A 22 -5.90 -4.70 -3.95
N PRO A 23 -6.04 -5.80 -3.19
CA PRO A 23 -5.00 -6.26 -2.27
C PRO A 23 -3.86 -6.99 -2.99
N ALA A 24 -2.72 -7.18 -2.31
CA ALA A 24 -1.70 -8.11 -2.78
C ALA A 24 -2.27 -9.54 -2.88
N GLU A 25 -1.98 -10.23 -3.99
CA GLU A 25 -2.51 -11.56 -4.33
C GLU A 25 -2.36 -12.54 -3.16
N GLN A 26 -1.16 -12.58 -2.58
CA GLN A 26 -0.75 -13.48 -1.50
C GLN A 26 -1.56 -13.30 -0.20
N THR A 27 -2.25 -12.16 -0.04
CA THR A 27 -2.91 -11.78 1.21
C THR A 27 -4.36 -11.33 1.00
N SER A 28 -5.01 -11.83 -0.06
CA SER A 28 -6.37 -11.42 -0.43
C SER A 28 -7.43 -11.81 0.62
N LEU A 29 -7.24 -12.92 1.35
CA LEU A 29 -8.21 -13.39 2.34
C LEU A 29 -8.40 -12.42 3.52
N ILE A 30 -7.30 -11.85 4.03
CA ILE A 30 -7.38 -10.90 5.15
C ILE A 30 -7.99 -9.55 4.69
N ALA A 31 -7.78 -9.16 3.44
CA ALA A 31 -8.41 -7.98 2.86
C ALA A 31 -9.92 -8.17 2.69
N ALA A 32 -10.37 -9.37 2.28
CA ALA A 32 -11.78 -9.72 2.22
C ALA A 32 -12.42 -9.63 3.61
N ARG A 33 -11.83 -10.28 4.62
CA ARG A 33 -12.37 -10.21 5.99
C ARG A 33 -12.37 -8.78 6.54
N ALA A 34 -11.39 -7.95 6.19
CA ALA A 34 -11.36 -6.56 6.58
C ALA A 34 -12.55 -5.78 6.00
N ILE A 35 -12.87 -5.98 4.72
CA ILE A 35 -14.04 -5.33 4.10
C ILE A 35 -15.34 -5.81 4.73
N ASP A 36 -15.50 -7.11 5.02
CA ASP A 36 -16.68 -7.62 5.74
C ASP A 36 -16.86 -6.89 7.07
N LEU A 37 -15.78 -6.75 7.85
CA LEU A 37 -15.80 -6.04 9.12
C LEU A 37 -16.11 -4.54 8.96
N MET A 38 -15.67 -3.90 7.88
CA MET A 38 -16.02 -2.52 7.59
C MET A 38 -17.51 -2.38 7.26
N LEU A 39 -18.08 -3.30 6.48
CA LEU A 39 -19.52 -3.31 6.21
C LEU A 39 -20.32 -3.56 7.51
N GLU A 40 -19.89 -4.50 8.34
CA GLU A 40 -20.46 -4.76 9.68
C GLU A 40 -20.39 -3.50 10.59
N ALA A 41 -19.33 -2.70 10.46
CA ALA A 41 -19.15 -1.45 11.20
C ALA A 41 -20.02 -0.27 10.68
N GLY A 42 -20.77 -0.47 9.59
CA GLY A 42 -21.72 0.51 9.07
C GLY A 42 -21.24 1.32 7.87
N PHE A 43 -20.13 0.94 7.21
CA PHE A 43 -19.78 1.54 5.93
C PHE A 43 -20.86 1.21 4.88
N PRO A 44 -21.40 2.19 4.13
CA PRO A 44 -22.49 1.94 3.20
C PRO A 44 -22.14 0.90 2.12
N ALA A 45 -23.10 0.05 1.77
CA ALA A 45 -22.90 -0.91 0.68
C ALA A 45 -22.55 -0.19 -0.64
N GLY A 46 -21.60 -0.74 -1.39
CA GLY A 46 -21.18 -0.21 -2.68
C GLY A 46 -20.11 0.89 -2.64
N VAL A 47 -19.81 1.49 -1.47
CA VAL A 47 -18.74 2.50 -1.35
C VAL A 47 -17.34 1.88 -1.32
N ILE A 48 -17.25 0.58 -1.04
CA ILE A 48 -16.02 -0.21 -1.08
C ILE A 48 -16.28 -1.43 -1.95
N GLN A 49 -15.46 -1.62 -2.98
CA GLN A 49 -15.46 -2.81 -3.82
C GLN A 49 -14.12 -3.51 -3.70
N LEU A 50 -14.12 -4.79 -3.32
CA LEU A 50 -12.91 -5.60 -3.30
C LEU A 50 -12.65 -6.17 -4.69
N LEU A 51 -11.42 -6.03 -5.20
CA LEU A 51 -11.00 -6.65 -6.45
C LEU A 51 -9.72 -7.49 -6.25
N PRO A 52 -9.84 -8.75 -5.81
CA PRO A 52 -8.72 -9.68 -5.76
C PRO A 52 -8.25 -10.07 -7.17
N GLY A 53 -6.97 -10.32 -7.32
CA GLY A 53 -6.40 -10.78 -8.59
C GLY A 53 -4.91 -10.44 -8.70
N ARG A 54 -4.26 -10.91 -9.76
CA ARG A 54 -2.82 -10.69 -9.93
C ARG A 54 -2.54 -9.27 -10.40
N GLY A 55 -1.54 -8.61 -9.83
CA GLY A 55 -1.18 -7.23 -10.18
C GLY A 55 -0.92 -7.03 -11.68
N GLY A 56 -0.24 -8.00 -12.31
CA GLY A 56 0.05 -7.96 -13.74
C GLY A 56 -1.15 -8.13 -14.65
N GLU A 57 -2.27 -8.67 -14.14
CA GLU A 57 -3.47 -8.94 -14.93
C GLU A 57 -4.50 -7.81 -14.80
N ILE A 58 -4.78 -7.36 -13.58
CA ILE A 58 -5.86 -6.40 -13.31
C ILE A 58 -5.37 -4.99 -12.97
N GLY A 59 -4.07 -4.81 -12.68
CA GLY A 59 -3.52 -3.53 -12.23
C GLY A 59 -3.62 -2.43 -13.28
N HIS A 60 -3.19 -2.74 -14.52
CA HIS A 60 -3.23 -1.77 -15.62
C HIS A 60 -4.65 -1.30 -15.91
N ALA A 61 -5.61 -2.23 -16.03
CA ALA A 61 -7.02 -1.93 -16.30
C ALA A 61 -7.64 -1.01 -15.24
N LEU A 62 -7.29 -1.17 -13.97
CA LEU A 62 -7.71 -0.23 -12.92
C LEU A 62 -7.11 1.16 -13.11
N THR A 63 -5.79 1.22 -13.34
CA THR A 63 -5.06 2.50 -13.36
C THR A 63 -5.26 3.30 -14.64
N SER A 64 -5.62 2.67 -15.75
CA SER A 64 -5.91 3.33 -17.02
C SER A 64 -7.37 3.78 -17.14
N HIS A 65 -8.25 3.39 -16.21
CA HIS A 65 -9.67 3.69 -16.33
C HIS A 65 -9.94 5.19 -16.10
N ASP A 66 -10.59 5.84 -17.07
CA ASP A 66 -10.82 7.29 -17.04
C ASP A 66 -11.65 7.81 -15.85
N ALA A 67 -12.45 6.96 -15.21
CA ALA A 67 -13.33 7.32 -14.11
C ALA A 67 -12.62 7.39 -12.75
N ILE A 68 -11.40 6.85 -12.62
CA ILE A 68 -10.68 6.93 -11.34
C ILE A 68 -10.25 8.38 -11.10
N ALA A 69 -10.46 8.85 -9.87
CA ALA A 69 -10.12 10.20 -9.44
C ALA A 69 -8.78 10.28 -8.68
N GLY A 70 -8.10 9.15 -8.47
CA GLY A 70 -6.81 9.08 -7.78
C GLY A 70 -6.36 7.63 -7.58
N VAL A 71 -5.09 7.46 -7.23
CA VAL A 71 -4.51 6.16 -6.89
C VAL A 71 -3.67 6.29 -5.62
N ALA A 72 -3.93 5.43 -4.64
CA ALA A 72 -3.07 5.20 -3.48
C ALA A 72 -2.42 3.83 -3.63
N PHE A 73 -1.10 3.80 -3.75
CA PHE A 73 -0.32 2.60 -4.02
C PHE A 73 0.78 2.42 -2.96
N THR A 74 0.95 1.19 -2.50
CA THR A 74 2.11 0.78 -1.73
C THR A 74 2.71 -0.49 -2.33
N GLY A 75 3.98 -0.46 -2.69
CA GLY A 75 4.65 -1.60 -3.33
C GLY A 75 6.02 -1.26 -3.91
N SER A 76 6.45 -1.96 -4.95
CA SER A 76 7.78 -1.74 -5.53
C SER A 76 7.85 -0.45 -6.36
N THR A 77 9.00 0.22 -6.33
CA THR A 77 9.28 1.42 -7.13
C THR A 77 9.06 1.18 -8.62
N ALA A 78 9.49 0.03 -9.15
CA ALA A 78 9.27 -0.34 -10.54
C ALA A 78 7.78 -0.47 -10.91
N THR A 79 6.92 -0.87 -9.97
CA THR A 79 5.47 -0.92 -10.21
C THR A 79 4.85 0.47 -10.13
N ALA A 80 5.26 1.29 -9.15
CA ALA A 80 4.81 2.67 -9.03
C ALA A 80 5.15 3.49 -10.30
N GLN A 81 6.35 3.32 -10.86
CA GLN A 81 6.74 3.98 -12.11
C GLN A 81 5.85 3.57 -13.28
N ARG A 82 5.54 2.27 -13.42
CA ARG A 82 4.61 1.80 -14.47
C ARG A 82 3.21 2.40 -14.29
N ILE A 83 2.70 2.45 -13.06
CA ILE A 83 1.41 3.10 -12.76
C ILE A 83 1.46 4.58 -13.14
N ASN A 84 2.54 5.30 -12.79
CA ASN A 84 2.70 6.71 -13.11
C ASN A 84 2.65 6.97 -14.63
N VAL A 85 3.34 6.14 -15.42
CA VAL A 85 3.29 6.21 -16.89
C VAL A 85 1.88 5.96 -17.40
N THR A 86 1.22 4.89 -16.94
CA THR A 86 -0.18 4.60 -17.32
C THR A 86 -1.14 5.74 -16.96
N LEU A 87 -0.96 6.38 -15.80
CA LEU A 87 -1.77 7.53 -15.40
C LEU A 87 -1.53 8.75 -16.30
N ALA A 88 -0.29 8.97 -16.73
CA ALA A 88 0.09 10.08 -17.61
C ALA A 88 -0.39 9.89 -19.06
N GLU A 89 -0.58 8.65 -19.50
CA GLU A 89 -1.08 8.30 -20.85
C GLU A 89 -2.61 8.44 -20.99
N ARG A 90 -3.34 8.64 -19.89
CA ARG A 90 -4.80 8.82 -19.90
C ARG A 90 -5.18 10.11 -20.62
N THR A 91 -6.31 10.06 -21.33
CA THR A 91 -6.93 11.24 -21.96
C THR A 91 -7.75 12.06 -20.95
N ALA A 92 -8.04 11.49 -19.78
CA ALA A 92 -8.69 12.15 -18.66
C ALA A 92 -7.79 13.18 -17.95
N LYS A 93 -8.38 13.97 -17.04
CA LYS A 93 -7.62 14.92 -16.21
C LYS A 93 -6.57 14.18 -15.36
N PRO A 94 -5.37 14.76 -15.16
CA PRO A 94 -4.41 14.23 -14.21
C PRO A 94 -5.03 14.05 -12.83
N VAL A 95 -4.68 12.94 -12.17
CA VAL A 95 -5.20 12.59 -10.85
C VAL A 95 -4.08 12.50 -9.82
N PRO A 96 -4.36 12.72 -8.53
CA PRO A 96 -3.40 12.47 -7.47
C PRO A 96 -2.91 11.03 -7.47
N PHE A 97 -1.59 10.85 -7.37
CA PHE A 97 -0.96 9.55 -7.22
C PHE A 97 -0.07 9.56 -5.97
N ILE A 98 -0.50 8.80 -4.95
CA ILE A 98 0.27 8.60 -3.72
C ILE A 98 0.97 7.24 -3.86
N ALA A 99 2.29 7.25 -3.87
CA ALA A 99 3.11 6.07 -4.11
C ALA A 99 4.15 5.86 -3.01
N GLU A 100 3.82 5.00 -2.05
CA GLU A 100 4.76 4.56 -1.01
C GLU A 100 5.57 3.38 -1.53
N THR A 101 6.89 3.53 -1.66
CA THR A 101 7.75 2.49 -2.26
C THR A 101 8.82 1.96 -1.30
N GLY A 102 9.84 1.29 -1.82
CA GLY A 102 10.91 0.73 -0.99
C GLY A 102 11.88 1.79 -0.46
N GLY A 103 12.82 1.36 0.38
CA GLY A 103 13.91 2.18 0.90
C GLY A 103 15.22 1.40 0.95
N GLN A 104 16.32 2.14 0.94
CA GLN A 104 17.65 1.62 1.32
C GLN A 104 18.03 2.31 2.62
N ASN A 105 17.57 1.73 3.72
CA ASN A 105 17.64 2.37 5.03
C ASN A 105 19.04 2.18 5.61
N ALA A 106 19.45 3.11 6.48
CA ALA A 106 20.77 3.06 7.11
C ALA A 106 20.66 3.44 8.58
N MET A 107 21.55 2.86 9.38
CA MET A 107 21.79 3.22 10.77
C MET A 107 23.28 3.53 10.92
N ILE A 108 23.59 4.73 11.42
CA ILE A 108 24.95 5.16 11.70
C ILE A 108 25.15 5.08 13.21
N VAL A 109 26.22 4.42 13.63
CA VAL A 109 26.56 4.20 15.04
C VAL A 109 27.98 4.72 15.27
N ASP A 110 28.14 5.63 16.22
CA ASP A 110 29.45 6.12 16.65
C ASP A 110 29.94 5.43 17.93
N SER A 111 31.14 5.80 18.38
CA SER A 111 31.77 5.20 19.57
C SER A 111 31.12 5.60 20.90
N THR A 112 30.15 6.52 20.90
CA THR A 112 29.42 6.94 22.10
C THR A 112 28.19 6.07 22.38
N ALA A 113 27.78 5.26 21.39
CA ALA A 113 26.61 4.41 21.51
C ALA A 113 26.83 3.22 22.46
N LEU A 114 25.80 2.88 23.25
CA LEU A 114 25.81 1.71 24.12
C LEU A 114 25.71 0.42 23.27
N PRO A 115 26.75 -0.45 23.23
CA PRO A 115 26.79 -1.59 22.30
C PRO A 115 25.60 -2.55 22.44
N GLU A 116 25.14 -2.80 23.67
CA GLU A 116 24.02 -3.70 23.94
C GLU A 116 22.70 -3.19 23.35
N GLN A 117 22.50 -1.86 23.34
CA GLN A 117 21.34 -1.25 22.69
C GLN A 117 21.45 -1.33 21.18
N VAL A 118 22.64 -1.03 20.64
CA VAL A 118 22.91 -1.12 19.19
C VAL A 118 22.62 -2.52 18.67
N VAL A 119 23.17 -3.56 19.31
CA VAL A 119 22.95 -4.95 18.87
C VAL A 119 21.46 -5.30 18.91
N ARG A 120 20.76 -4.98 20.00
CA ARG A 120 19.31 -5.23 20.11
C ARG A 120 18.54 -4.55 18.98
N ASP A 121 18.85 -3.29 18.72
CA ASP A 121 18.10 -2.47 17.78
C ASP A 121 18.42 -2.84 16.33
N VAL A 122 19.68 -3.20 16.02
CA VAL A 122 20.07 -3.75 14.71
C VAL A 122 19.38 -5.09 14.45
N ILE A 123 19.45 -6.03 15.40
CA ILE A 123 18.82 -7.35 15.23
C ILE A 123 17.32 -7.20 14.98
N ARG A 124 16.65 -6.35 15.77
CA ARG A 124 15.23 -6.09 15.61
C ARG A 124 14.92 -5.38 14.29
N SER A 125 15.68 -4.35 13.93
CA SER A 125 15.37 -3.52 12.75
C SER A 125 15.64 -4.25 11.44
N ALA A 126 16.71 -5.04 11.36
CA ALA A 126 17.08 -5.76 10.15
C ALA A 126 16.30 -7.08 9.98
N PHE A 127 16.07 -7.83 11.06
CA PHE A 127 15.60 -9.23 10.96
C PHE A 127 14.18 -9.48 11.46
N ALA A 128 13.56 -8.55 12.19
CA ALA A 128 12.16 -8.73 12.58
C ALA A 128 11.26 -8.86 11.33
N SER A 129 10.25 -9.73 11.42
CA SER A 129 9.39 -10.06 10.29
C SER A 129 10.16 -10.60 9.06
N ALA A 130 11.32 -11.24 9.29
CA ALA A 130 12.25 -11.71 8.27
C ALA A 130 12.72 -10.59 7.32
N GLY A 131 12.86 -9.36 7.83
CA GLY A 131 13.25 -8.19 7.03
C GLY A 131 12.18 -7.72 6.04
N GLN A 132 10.96 -8.28 6.08
CA GLN A 132 9.88 -7.92 5.15
C GLN A 132 9.11 -6.67 5.61
N ARG A 133 9.85 -5.61 5.94
CA ARG A 133 9.34 -4.28 6.25
C ARG A 133 10.05 -3.28 5.34
N CYS A 134 9.32 -2.33 4.78
CA CYS A 134 9.92 -1.24 4.00
C CYS A 134 10.90 -0.40 4.82
N SER A 135 10.73 -0.38 6.14
CA SER A 135 11.58 0.31 7.11
C SER A 135 12.68 -0.58 7.70
N ALA A 136 12.88 -1.80 7.19
CA ALA A 136 13.93 -2.69 7.69
C ALA A 136 15.31 -2.04 7.51
N LEU A 137 16.18 -2.20 8.51
CA LEU A 137 17.56 -1.73 8.46
C LEU A 137 18.37 -2.49 7.41
#